data_AF-A0A3M1PNA4-F1
#
_entry.id   AF-A0A3M1PNA4-F1
#
_cell.length_a   1.000
_cell.length_b   1.000
_cell.length_c   1.000
_cell.angle_alpha   90.00
_cell.angle_beta   90.00
_cell.angle_gamma   90.00
#
_symmetry.space_group_name_H-M   'P 1'
#
loop_
_entity.id
_entity.type
_entity.pdbx_description
1 polymer ?
#
loop_
_entity_poly.entity_id
_entity_poly.type
_entity_poly.pdbx_seq_one_letter_code
_entity_poly.pdbx_strand_id
1 'polypeptide(L)' 'MADLTITARDGSGSFGGYLALPESGSGPGVIVIQEIFGVNAGMRRICDWLAGAGYVA' A
#
# COMPACT_ATOMS: atom_id res chain seq x y z
N MET A 1 0.26 -7.10 -8.07
CA MET A 1 0.19 -5.89 -7.22
C MET A 1 -1.21 -5.36 -7.29
N ALA A 2 -1.91 -5.35 -6.16
CA ALA A 2 -3.34 -5.21 -6.11
C ALA A 2 -3.70 -3.80 -5.68
N ASP A 3 -4.54 -3.11 -6.44
CA ASP A 3 -5.32 -2.00 -5.92
C ASP A 3 -6.36 -2.61 -4.95
N LEU A 4 -6.30 -2.19 -3.68
CA LEU A 4 -7.20 -2.58 -2.60
C LEU A 4 -8.31 -1.56 -2.43
N THR A 5 -9.45 -2.01 -1.92
CA THR A 5 -10.51 -1.13 -1.42
C THR A 5 -10.59 -1.27 0.10
N ILE A 6 -10.50 -0.15 0.82
CA ILE A 6 -10.51 -0.08 2.28
C ILE A 6 -11.76 0.68 2.72
N THR A 7 -12.55 0.09 3.63
CA THR A 7 -13.71 0.75 4.22
C THR A 7 -13.28 1.79 5.25
N ALA A 8 -13.75 3.03 5.10
CA ALA A 8 -13.48 4.09 6.06
C ALA A 8 -14.29 3.88 7.35
N ARG A 9 -13.60 4.00 8.49
CA ARG A 9 -14.20 3.72 9.82
C ARG A 9 -15.29 4.72 10.22
N ASP A 10 -15.22 5.94 9.71
CA ASP A 10 -16.18 7.01 10.00
C ASP A 10 -17.50 6.90 9.21
N GLY A 11 -17.64 5.86 8.38
CA GLY A 11 -18.83 5.63 7.57
C GLY A 11 -18.92 6.52 6.33
N SER A 12 -17.88 7.29 5.99
CA SER A 12 -17.84 8.16 4.80
C SER A 12 -17.79 7.40 3.48
N GLY A 13 -17.52 6.08 3.52
CA GLY A 13 -17.50 5.19 2.36
C GLY A 13 -16.27 4.29 2.35
N SER A 14 -15.62 4.19 1.19
CA SER A 14 -14.39 3.44 1.00
C SER A 14 -13.40 4.22 0.14
N PHE A 15 -12.12 3.87 0.25
CA PHE A 15 -11.05 4.45 -0.54
C PHE A 15 -10.11 3.38 -1.07
N GLY A 16 -9.41 3.71 -2.16
CA GLY A 16 -8.42 2.83 -2.77
C GLY A 16 -7.08 2.86 -2.04
N GLY A 17 -6.32 1.77 -2.13
CA GLY A 17 -4.94 1.68 -1.67
C GLY A 17 -4.12 0.80 -2.62
N TYR A 18 -2.80 0.89 -2.53
CA TYR A 18 -1.90 0.02 -3.27
C TYR A 18 -1.29 -1.01 -2.32
N LEU A 19 -1.20 -2.27 -2.75
CA LEU A 19 -0.59 -3.35 -1.98
C LEU A 19 0.54 -4.04 -2.77
N ALA A 20 1.71 -4.01 -2.16
CA ALA A 20 2.91 -4.74 -2.47
C ALA A 20 3.11 -5.88 -1.45
N LEU A 21 3.25 -7.10 -1.95
CA LEU A 21 3.57 -8.27 -1.13
C LEU A 21 5.02 -8.68 -1.37
N PRO A 22 5.75 -9.10 -0.32
CA PRO A 22 7.05 -9.73 -0.49
C PRO A 22 6.88 -11.08 -1.20
N GLU A 23 7.97 -11.65 -1.72
CA GLU A 23 7.94 -12.95 -2.42
C GLU A 23 7.38 -14.09 -1.55
N SER A 24 7.59 -14.03 -0.23
CA SER A 24 7.01 -14.94 0.76
C SER A 24 5.48 -14.86 0.89
N GLY A 25 4.85 -13.83 0.33
CA GLY A 25 3.41 -13.55 0.44
C GLY A 25 2.96 -13.00 1.80
N SER A 26 3.84 -12.96 2.80
CA SER A 26 3.56 -12.42 4.14
C SER A 26 4.82 -11.87 4.81
N GLY A 27 4.62 -10.90 5.72
CA GLY A 27 5.70 -10.22 6.43
C GLY A 27 5.14 -9.11 7.34
N PRO A 28 6.01 -8.36 8.04
CA PRO A 28 5.58 -7.21 8.82
C PRO A 28 4.94 -6.13 7.93
N GLY A 29 3.86 -5.51 8.41
CA GLY A 29 3.13 -4.48 7.67
C GLY A 29 3.73 -3.08 7.85
N VAL A 30 3.83 -2.33 6.77
CA VAL A 30 4.21 -0.91 6.75
C VAL A 30 3.13 -0.12 6.01
N ILE A 31 2.57 0.92 6.63
CA ILE A 31 1.62 1.81 5.97
C ILE A 31 2.38 3.00 5.37
N VAL A 32 2.31 3.16 4.05
CA VAL A 32 2.91 4.28 3.34
C VAL A 32 1.85 5.35 3.09
N ILE A 33 2.08 6.55 3.61
CA ILE A 33 1.14 7.68 3.47
C ILE A 33 1.58 8.58 2.32
N GLN A 34 0.68 8.82 1.38
CA GLN A 34 0.94 9.62 0.19
C GLN A 34 1.25 11.09 0.49
N GLU A 35 1.98 11.70 -0.44
CA GLU A 35 2.12 13.14 -0.55
C GLU A 35 0.86 13.77 -1.20
N ILE A 36 0.88 15.09 -1.44
CA ILE A 36 -0.26 15.84 -2.02
C ILE A 36 -0.66 15.40 -3.44
N PHE A 37 0.20 14.64 -4.12
CA PHE A 37 -0.02 14.19 -5.50
C PHE A 37 -0.74 12.85 -5.62
N GLY A 38 -1.21 12.27 -4.52
CA GLY A 38 -1.87 10.97 -4.54
C GLY A 38 -0.91 9.78 -4.59
N VAL A 39 -1.48 8.58 -4.69
CA VAL A 39 -0.73 7.33 -4.91
C VAL A 39 -0.27 7.25 -6.36
N ASN A 40 0.85 7.91 -6.65
CA ASN A 40 1.47 7.96 -7.97
C ASN A 40 2.55 6.86 -8.15
N ALA A 41 3.21 6.84 -9.32
CA ALA A 41 4.27 5.87 -9.62
C ALA A 41 5.48 5.94 -8.65
N GLY A 42 5.77 7.12 -8.10
CA GLY A 42 6.77 7.27 -7.04
C GLY A 42 6.37 6.51 -5.78
N MET A 43 5.12 6.69 -5.32
CA MET A 43 4.59 6.01 -4.15
C MET A 43 4.57 4.50 -4.32
N ARG A 44 4.14 4.01 -5.49
CA ARG A 44 4.13 2.57 -5.80
C ARG A 44 5.54 1.97 -5.72
N ARG A 45 6.55 2.64 -6.28
CA ARG A 45 7.96 2.20 -6.19
C ARG A 45 8.48 2.09 -4.75
N ILE A 46 8.01 2.93 -3.83
CA ILE A 46 8.39 2.83 -2.41
C ILE A 46 7.80 1.56 -1.80
N CYS A 47 6.51 1.28 -2.02
CA CYS A 47 5.88 0.03 -1.58
C CYS A 47 6.58 -1.19 -2.20
N ASP A 48 6.90 -1.15 -3.50
CA ASP A 48 7.60 -2.24 -4.20
C ASP A 48 8.99 -2.50 -3.59
N TRP A 49 9.71 -1.44 -3.23
CA TRP A 49 11.02 -1.55 -2.57
C TRP A 49 10.91 -2.14 -1.16
N LEU A 50 9.91 -1.73 -0.38
CA LEU A 50 9.63 -2.30 0.94
C LEU A 50 9.26 -3.79 0.84
N ALA A 51 8.48 -4.17 -0.17
CA ALA A 51 8.19 -5.57 -0.46
C ALA A 51 9.44 -6.38 -0.84
N GLY A 52 10.34 -5.81 -1.63
CA GLY A 52 11.66 -6.40 -1.90
C GLY A 52 12.51 -6.59 -0.64
N ALA A 53 12.27 -5.80 0.41
CA ALA A 53 12.92 -5.94 1.72
C ALA A 53 12.19 -6.89 2.69
N GLY A 54 11.09 -7.53 2.26
CA GLY A 54 10.34 -8.51 3.07
C GLY A 54 9.13 -7.95 3.84
N TYR A 55 8.76 -6.69 3.62
CA TYR A 55 7.59 -6.08 4.25
C TYR A 55 6.34 -6.23 3.38
N VAL A 56 5.16 -6.22 4.00
CA VAL A 56 3.89 -5.98 3.31
C VAL A 56 3.67 -4.47 3.33
N ALA A 57 3.53 -3.83 2.16
CA ALA A 57 3.48 -2.37 2.05
C ALA A 57 2.45 -1.87 1.03
#